data_AF-A0A1W6NII5-F1
#
_entry.id   AF-A0A1W6NII5-F1
#
_cell.length_a   1.000
_cell.length_b   1.000
_cell.length_c   1.000
_cell.angle_alpha   90.00
_cell.angle_beta   90.00
_cell.angle_gamma   90.00
#
_symmetry.space_group_name_H-M   'P 1'
#
loop_
_entity.id
_entity.type
_entity.pdbx_description
1 polymer ?
#
loop_
_entity_poly.entity_id
_entity_poly.type
_entity_poly.pdbx_seq_one_letter_code
_entity_poly.pdbx_strand_id
1 'polypeptide(L)'
;MLSFLDMVNHYLGYINVNAKIKNRVYVILGALGDLYLFYIAIRYLQNGHPFWGLLILLVALLLLYFVYLNGMYYFTEKKAPFDISPKIEKWLHIKPKEEETTGHQTIHGRNIPANGYFDEKKILPGKLASTPSDVQNIQNLATQLQQARLLKLDYSGLGDREIMEQTTKTGKPVYASGPGTLIPYFEMQPEGNQLVVYAGINQADKQRVGTVSTVGLQSVADVRDQFELYLANATLVGGPFKVLGRTSMIEQANDFEVAVQLAYKHQRDRATGDRKSTAGEGRRRARYSTDSTESSATDEPMTRTSRYHH
;
A
#
# COMPACT_ATOMS: atom_id res chain seq x y z
N MET A 1 35.47 3.22 -8.61
CA MET A 1 35.72 2.11 -7.67
C MET A 1 34.38 1.73 -7.07
N LEU A 2 33.84 0.56 -7.46
CA LEU A 2 32.56 0.06 -6.95
C LEU A 2 32.74 -0.30 -5.47
N SER A 3 32.40 0.64 -4.59
CA SER A 3 32.44 0.39 -3.15
C SER A 3 31.29 -0.56 -2.79
N PHE A 4 31.56 -1.56 -1.97
CA PHE A 4 30.54 -2.45 -1.41
C PHE A 4 29.37 -1.66 -0.78
N LEU A 5 29.65 -0.48 -0.21
CA LEU A 5 28.61 0.44 0.28
C LEU A 5 27.66 0.94 -0.82
N ASP A 6 28.17 1.21 -2.02
CA ASP A 6 27.38 1.71 -3.15
C ASP A 6 26.48 0.60 -3.70
N MET A 7 26.99 -0.64 -3.74
CA MET A 7 26.22 -1.83 -4.07
C MET A 7 25.11 -2.12 -3.04
N VAL A 8 25.40 -2.03 -1.73
CA VAL A 8 24.39 -2.22 -0.68
C VAL A 8 23.33 -1.13 -0.71
N ASN A 9 23.73 0.13 -0.91
CA ASN A 9 22.80 1.25 -1.01
C ASN A 9 21.87 1.11 -2.23
N HIS A 10 22.41 0.63 -3.35
CA HIS A 10 21.62 0.36 -4.56
C HIS A 10 20.68 -0.86 -4.40
N TYR A 11 21.16 -1.93 -3.76
CA TYR A 11 20.37 -3.16 -3.53
C TYR A 11 19.23 -2.96 -2.50
N LEU A 12 19.44 -2.10 -1.49
CA LEU A 12 18.43 -1.72 -0.51
C LEU A 12 17.45 -0.64 -1.01
N GLY A 13 17.81 0.08 -2.08
CA GLY A 13 16.93 1.03 -2.75
C GLY A 13 15.91 0.37 -3.68
N TYR A 14 16.26 -0.77 -4.30
CA TYR A 14 15.45 -1.41 -5.35
C TYR A 14 14.38 -2.38 -4.82
N ILE A 15 14.51 -2.83 -3.58
CA ILE A 15 13.51 -3.65 -2.90
C ILE A 15 12.74 -2.70 -1.97
N ASN A 16 11.41 -2.71 -2.01
CA ASN A 16 10.56 -1.95 -1.08
C ASN A 16 10.63 -2.61 0.31
N VAL A 17 11.82 -2.60 0.93
CA VAL A 17 12.08 -3.21 2.21
C VAL A 17 11.67 -2.23 3.30
N ASN A 18 10.82 -2.70 4.22
CA ASN A 18 10.42 -2.01 5.44
C ASN A 18 11.64 -1.30 6.08
N ALA A 19 11.50 -0.01 6.47
CA ALA A 19 12.56 0.81 7.05
C ALA A 19 13.31 0.11 8.18
N LYS A 20 12.60 -0.73 8.95
CA LYS A 20 13.16 -1.58 10.01
C LYS A 20 14.27 -2.52 9.52
N ILE A 21 14.17 -3.06 8.30
CA ILE A 21 15.19 -3.97 7.73
C ILE A 21 16.40 -3.18 7.23
N LYS A 22 16.21 -1.99 6.65
CA LYS A 22 17.32 -1.11 6.27
C LYS A 22 18.14 -0.72 7.49
N ASN A 23 17.47 -0.31 8.57
CA ASN A 23 18.12 0.06 9.82
C ASN A 23 18.85 -1.13 10.48
N ARG A 24 18.30 -2.34 10.43
CA ARG A 24 19.01 -3.56 10.86
C ARG A 24 20.30 -3.80 10.12
N VAL A 25 20.31 -3.60 8.80
CA VAL A 25 21.53 -3.76 7.99
C VAL A 25 22.58 -2.71 8.38
N TYR A 26 22.18 -1.46 8.62
CA TYR A 26 23.10 -0.43 9.10
C TYR A 26 23.71 -0.75 10.47
N VAL A 27 22.95 -1.35 11.40
CA VAL A 27 23.48 -1.80 12.69
C VAL A 27 24.52 -2.91 12.53
N ILE A 28 24.26 -3.89 11.64
CA ILE A 28 25.21 -4.97 11.36
C ILE A 28 26.50 -4.41 10.74
N LEU A 29 26.40 -3.49 9.78
CA LEU A 29 27.58 -2.82 9.20
C LEU A 29 28.34 -2.01 10.24
N GLY A 30 27.62 -1.29 11.12
CA GLY A 30 28.21 -0.56 12.24
C GLY A 30 29.00 -1.47 13.19
N ALA A 31 28.43 -2.63 13.54
CA ALA A 31 29.11 -3.63 14.37
C ALA A 31 30.40 -4.18 13.75
N LEU A 32 30.39 -4.43 12.43
CA LEU A 32 31.57 -4.89 11.71
C LEU A 32 32.65 -3.80 11.63
N GLY A 33 32.26 -2.53 11.43
CA GLY A 33 33.17 -1.39 11.47
C GLY A 33 33.79 -1.20 12.85
N ASP A 34 33.01 -1.38 13.91
CA ASP A 34 33.46 -1.26 15.30
C ASP A 34 34.47 -2.35 15.69
N LEU A 35 34.20 -3.60 15.28
CA LEU A 35 35.17 -4.71 15.42
C LEU A 35 36.51 -4.41 14.74
N TYR A 36 36.47 -3.76 13.57
CA TYR A 36 37.68 -3.36 12.86
C TYR A 36 38.43 -2.23 13.58
N LEU A 37 37.73 -1.28 14.21
CA LEU A 37 38.35 -0.26 15.05
C LEU A 37 39.05 -0.86 16.27
N PHE A 38 38.46 -1.88 16.91
CA PHE A 38 39.12 -2.63 17.98
C PHE A 38 40.41 -3.29 17.51
N TYR A 39 40.39 -3.90 16.32
CA TYR A 39 41.58 -4.50 15.71
C TYR A 39 42.70 -3.46 15.49
N ILE A 40 42.36 -2.30 14.91
CA ILE A 40 43.32 -1.21 14.71
C ILE A 40 43.87 -0.70 16.05
N ALA A 41 43.00 -0.49 17.04
CA ALA A 41 43.39 0.01 18.35
C ALA A 41 44.43 -0.90 19.01
N ILE A 42 44.17 -2.21 19.05
CA ILE A 42 45.10 -3.21 19.60
C ILE A 42 46.42 -3.20 18.84
N ARG A 43 46.38 -3.09 17.51
CA ARG A 43 47.58 -3.02 16.68
C ARG A 43 48.41 -1.77 16.94
N TYR A 44 47.78 -0.62 17.23
CA TYR A 44 48.47 0.61 17.63
C TYR A 44 49.11 0.51 19.02
N LEU A 45 48.47 -0.19 19.97
CA LEU A 45 49.07 -0.49 21.28
C LEU A 45 50.31 -1.37 21.13
N GLN A 46 50.24 -2.40 20.27
CA GLN A 46 51.36 -3.31 20.01
C GLN A 46 52.52 -2.64 19.26
N ASN A 47 52.23 -1.67 18.40
CA ASN A 47 53.23 -0.97 17.59
C ASN A 47 53.90 0.22 18.30
N GLY A 48 53.76 0.35 19.62
CA GLY A 48 54.47 1.39 20.40
C GLY A 48 53.86 2.79 20.31
N HIS A 49 52.63 2.93 19.82
CA HIS A 49 51.87 4.19 19.83
C HIS A 49 50.66 4.11 20.77
N PRO A 50 50.88 3.99 22.09
CA PRO A 50 49.82 3.70 23.07
C PRO A 50 48.80 4.83 23.18
N PHE A 51 49.22 6.09 23.03
CA PHE A 51 48.31 7.24 23.13
C PHE A 51 47.21 7.19 22.06
N TRP A 52 47.60 7.04 20.79
CA TRP A 52 46.65 6.95 19.67
C TRP A 52 45.82 5.68 19.72
N GLY A 53 46.44 4.56 20.10
CA GLY A 53 45.72 3.31 20.28
C GLY A 53 44.67 3.38 21.40
N LEU A 54 44.98 4.01 22.53
CA LEU A 54 44.05 4.19 23.64
C LEU A 54 42.89 5.13 23.25
N LEU A 55 43.16 6.19 22.48
CA LEU A 55 42.14 7.11 21.98
C LEU A 55 41.17 6.40 21.03
N ILE A 56 41.69 5.61 20.08
CA ILE A 56 40.86 4.83 19.14
C ILE A 56 40.07 3.76 19.91
N LEU A 57 40.67 3.13 20.92
CA LEU A 57 39.99 2.16 21.78
C LEU A 57 38.82 2.78 22.55
N LEU A 58 39.00 4.00 23.06
CA LEU A 58 37.93 4.74 23.74
C LEU A 58 36.77 5.06 22.78
N VAL A 59 37.08 5.51 21.56
CA VAL A 59 36.08 5.77 20.52
C VAL A 59 35.33 4.49 20.12
N ALA A 60 36.05 3.38 19.94
CA ALA A 60 35.44 2.07 19.65
C ALA A 60 34.49 1.64 20.78
N LEU A 61 34.87 1.83 22.05
CA LEU A 61 34.03 1.47 23.18
C LEU A 61 32.74 2.32 23.25
N LEU A 62 32.83 3.59 22.87
CA LEU A 62 31.67 4.48 22.76
C LEU A 62 30.76 4.07 21.59
N LEU A 63 31.32 3.78 20.41
CA LEU A 63 30.56 3.33 19.26
C LEU A 63 29.92 1.95 19.49
N LEU A 64 30.62 1.03 20.15
CA LEU A 64 30.09 -0.26 20.61
C LEU A 64 28.83 -0.08 21.45
N TYR A 65 28.83 0.90 22.36
CA TYR A 65 27.65 1.22 23.17
C TYR A 65 26.46 1.66 22.30
N PHE A 66 26.68 2.49 21.28
CA PHE A 66 25.62 2.88 20.34
C PHE A 66 25.15 1.71 19.45
N VAL A 67 26.07 0.88 18.97
CA VAL A 67 25.74 -0.34 18.21
C VAL A 67 24.88 -1.27 19.08
N TYR A 68 25.19 -1.43 20.36
CA TYR A 68 24.40 -2.19 21.31
C TYR A 68 22.99 -1.63 21.50
N LEU A 69 22.85 -0.31 21.73
CA LEU A 69 21.54 0.34 21.85
C LEU A 69 20.69 0.18 20.59
N ASN A 70 21.28 0.39 19.41
CA ASN A 70 20.59 0.20 18.14
C ASN A 70 20.27 -1.30 17.88
N GLY A 71 21.15 -2.21 18.31
CA GLY A 71 20.92 -3.65 18.27
C GLY A 71 19.68 -4.04 19.08
N MET A 72 19.60 -3.56 20.32
CA MET A 72 18.43 -3.77 21.18
C MET A 72 17.16 -3.16 20.56
N TYR A 73 17.23 -1.94 20.05
CA TYR A 73 16.09 -1.24 19.46
C TYR A 73 15.54 -1.93 18.20
N TYR A 74 16.41 -2.36 17.27
CA TYR A 74 15.97 -2.89 15.97
C TYR A 74 15.74 -4.40 15.96
N PHE A 75 16.43 -5.17 16.83
CA PHE A 75 16.32 -6.63 16.89
C PHE A 75 15.47 -7.14 18.06
N THR A 76 15.18 -6.32 19.07
CA THR A 76 14.44 -6.74 20.27
C THR A 76 13.25 -5.81 20.55
N GLU A 77 12.12 -6.34 21.04
CA GLU A 77 10.95 -5.54 21.45
C GLU A 77 11.06 -5.00 22.89
N LYS A 78 12.20 -5.19 23.54
CA LYS A 78 12.45 -4.82 24.93
C LYS A 78 13.31 -3.57 25.00
N LYS A 79 12.92 -2.61 25.85
CA LYS A 79 13.75 -1.42 26.14
C LYS A 79 15.08 -1.86 26.78
N ALA A 80 16.19 -1.31 26.28
CA ALA A 80 17.52 -1.63 26.80
C ALA A 80 17.67 -1.15 28.26
N PRO A 81 18.25 -1.94 29.17
CA PRO A 81 18.65 -1.42 30.47
C PRO A 81 19.77 -0.38 30.25
N PHE A 82 19.63 0.80 30.87
CA PHE A 82 20.54 1.95 30.75
C PHE A 82 20.51 2.71 29.41
N ASP A 83 19.32 2.97 28.86
CA ASP A 83 19.16 3.88 27.72
C ASP A 83 19.44 5.34 28.12
N ILE A 84 20.50 5.94 27.58
CA ILE A 84 20.88 7.35 27.80
C ILE A 84 20.20 8.28 26.77
N SER A 85 19.51 7.74 25.75
CA SER A 85 18.77 8.51 24.74
C SER A 85 17.87 9.60 25.35
N PRO A 86 17.09 9.35 26.41
CA PRO A 86 16.22 10.38 27.01
C PRO A 86 16.98 11.58 27.60
N LYS A 87 18.24 11.37 28.00
CA LYS A 87 19.10 12.44 28.56
C LYS A 87 19.75 13.26 27.44
N ILE A 88 20.13 12.61 26.35
CA ILE A 88 20.68 13.25 25.15
C ILE A 88 19.60 14.06 24.43
N GLU A 89 18.38 13.52 24.31
CA GLU A 89 17.20 14.19 23.75
C GLU A 89 16.85 15.48 24.49
N LYS A 90 16.85 15.45 25.83
CA LYS A 90 16.61 16.63 26.66
C LYS A 90 17.70 17.69 26.54
N TRP A 91 18.96 17.27 26.37
CA TRP A 91 20.07 18.21 26.24
C TRP A 91 20.12 18.86 24.85
N LEU A 92 19.87 18.09 23.79
CA LEU A 92 19.89 18.57 22.41
C LEU A 92 18.55 19.17 21.94
N HIS A 93 17.50 19.14 22.76
CA HIS A 93 16.11 19.49 22.37
C HIS A 93 15.63 18.76 21.11
N ILE A 94 16.22 17.61 20.81
CA ILE A 94 15.83 16.76 19.69
C ILE A 94 14.73 15.87 20.22
N LYS A 95 13.50 16.10 19.75
CA LYS A 95 12.41 15.12 19.95
C LYS A 95 12.84 13.82 19.27
N PRO A 96 12.55 12.64 19.85
CA PRO A 96 12.83 11.39 19.17
C PRO A 96 12.24 11.51 17.76
N LYS A 97 13.09 11.25 16.76
CA LYS A 97 12.62 10.94 15.43
C LYS A 97 11.93 9.59 15.59
N GLU A 98 10.69 9.63 16.08
CA GLU A 98 9.71 8.58 15.81
C GLU A 98 9.93 8.28 14.34
N GLU A 99 10.31 7.03 14.05
CA GLU A 99 10.50 6.57 12.69
C GLU A 99 9.42 7.26 11.89
N GLU A 100 9.81 8.03 10.88
CA GLU A 100 8.86 8.67 9.99
C GLU A 100 7.99 7.51 9.46
N THR A 101 6.89 7.22 10.16
CA THR A 101 5.61 6.86 9.58
C THR A 101 5.34 8.08 8.75
N THR A 102 6.01 8.06 7.60
CA THR A 102 5.89 9.03 6.56
C THR A 102 4.47 8.77 6.13
N GLY A 103 3.56 9.47 6.80
CA GLY A 103 2.14 9.54 6.52
C GLY A 103 1.89 10.26 5.19
N HIS A 104 2.89 10.32 4.30
CA HIS A 104 2.66 10.08 2.90
C HIS A 104 2.12 8.65 2.75
N GLN A 105 0.88 8.46 3.16
CA GLN A 105 -0.01 7.57 2.44
C GLN A 105 -0.18 8.18 1.04
N THR A 106 0.87 8.12 0.23
CA THR A 106 0.67 8.08 -1.21
C THR A 106 -0.30 6.94 -1.45
N ILE A 107 -1.36 7.21 -2.20
CA ILE A 107 -2.42 6.28 -2.66
C ILE A 107 -1.83 5.07 -3.45
N HIS A 108 -0.50 4.97 -3.53
CA HIS A 108 0.24 3.89 -4.13
C HIS A 108 0.64 2.86 -3.08
N GLY A 109 -0.10 1.74 -3.03
CA GLY A 109 0.50 0.46 -2.64
C GLY A 109 0.25 -0.04 -1.23
N ARG A 110 -1.00 0.00 -0.73
CA ARG A 110 -1.39 -0.89 0.38
C ARG A 110 -2.21 -2.06 -0.16
N ASN A 111 -1.47 -3.09 -0.60
CA ASN A 111 -1.84 -4.47 -0.89
C ASN A 111 -3.29 -4.75 -1.34
N ILE A 112 -3.48 -4.79 -2.66
CA ILE A 112 -4.62 -5.39 -3.40
C ILE A 112 -4.80 -6.84 -2.91
N PRO A 113 -6.03 -7.28 -2.50
CA PRO A 113 -7.09 -7.51 -3.47
C PRO A 113 -8.50 -7.16 -2.97
N ALA A 114 -9.16 -6.26 -3.68
CA ALA A 114 -10.62 -6.24 -3.72
C ALA A 114 -11.01 -6.43 -5.20
N ASN A 115 -11.64 -7.59 -5.47
CA ASN A 115 -12.10 -8.12 -6.76
C ASN A 115 -11.11 -8.87 -7.67
N GLY A 116 -9.85 -9.10 -7.26
CA GLY A 116 -8.95 -10.00 -8.00
C GLY A 116 -7.45 -9.72 -7.83
N TYR A 117 -6.62 -10.60 -8.42
CA TYR A 117 -5.18 -10.39 -8.55
C TYR A 117 -4.89 -9.66 -9.85
N PHE A 118 -4.57 -8.37 -9.76
CA PHE A 118 -4.25 -7.53 -10.91
C PHE A 118 -2.77 -7.15 -10.88
N ASP A 119 -2.10 -7.23 -12.04
CA ASP A 119 -0.74 -6.71 -12.20
C ASP A 119 -0.81 -5.18 -12.08
N GLU A 120 -0.10 -4.61 -11.11
CA GLU A 120 -0.07 -3.17 -10.83
C GLU A 120 0.28 -2.34 -12.09
N LYS A 121 1.04 -2.91 -13.02
CA LYS A 121 1.39 -2.27 -14.30
C LYS A 121 0.20 -2.08 -15.25
N LYS A 122 -0.92 -2.77 -15.00
CA LYS A 122 -2.12 -2.74 -15.83
C LYS A 122 -3.29 -2.01 -15.17
N ILE A 123 -3.03 -1.22 -14.14
CA ILE A 123 -4.04 -0.44 -13.43
C ILE A 123 -3.87 1.04 -13.76
N LEU A 124 -4.97 1.70 -14.13
CA LEU A 124 -5.01 3.11 -14.49
C LEU A 124 -6.04 3.85 -13.62
N PRO A 125 -5.80 5.13 -13.26
CA PRO A 125 -6.78 5.93 -12.55
C PRO A 125 -8.01 6.16 -13.43
N GLY A 126 -9.20 6.09 -12.87
CA GLY A 126 -10.44 6.43 -13.57
C GLY A 126 -11.18 7.57 -12.88
N LYS A 127 -11.91 8.36 -13.67
CA LYS A 127 -12.85 9.35 -13.12
C LYS A 127 -14.28 8.85 -13.23
N LEU A 128 -15.08 9.19 -12.24
CA LEU A 128 -16.51 8.99 -12.27
C LEU A 128 -17.21 10.29 -12.70
N ALA A 129 -18.22 10.14 -13.55
CA ALA A 129 -19.26 11.14 -13.75
C ALA A 129 -20.40 10.80 -12.77
N SER A 130 -20.66 11.70 -11.83
CA SER A 130 -21.65 11.52 -10.77
C SER A 130 -22.81 12.50 -10.99
N THR A 131 -24.03 12.01 -10.89
CA THR A 131 -25.24 12.85 -10.87
C THR A 131 -25.47 13.43 -9.46
N PRO A 132 -26.38 14.39 -9.26
CA PRO A 132 -26.70 14.89 -7.92
C PRO A 132 -27.15 13.80 -6.94
N SER A 133 -27.85 12.76 -7.41
CA SER A 133 -28.21 11.60 -6.59
C SER A 133 -27.00 10.76 -6.22
N ASP A 134 -26.03 10.61 -7.13
CA ASP A 134 -24.79 9.88 -6.85
C ASP A 134 -23.94 10.62 -5.81
N VAL A 135 -23.84 11.95 -5.93
CA VAL A 135 -23.16 12.78 -4.93
C VAL A 135 -23.80 12.57 -3.56
N GLN A 136 -25.13 12.62 -3.46
CA GLN A 136 -25.83 12.34 -2.20
C GLN A 136 -25.52 10.94 -1.65
N ASN A 137 -25.47 9.92 -2.51
CA ASN A 137 -25.09 8.56 -2.11
C ASN A 137 -23.65 8.48 -1.59
N ILE A 138 -22.72 9.21 -2.22
CA ILE A 138 -21.32 9.29 -1.75
C ILE A 138 -21.25 9.95 -0.37
N GLN A 139 -22.02 11.02 -0.12
CA GLN A 139 -22.08 11.65 1.20
C GLN A 139 -22.64 10.71 2.28
N ASN A 140 -23.69 9.94 1.92
CA ASN A 140 -24.26 8.93 2.81
C ASN A 140 -23.23 7.83 3.12
N LEU A 141 -22.50 7.36 2.11
CA LEU A 141 -21.41 6.40 2.26
C LEU A 141 -20.30 6.93 3.17
N ALA A 142 -19.90 8.19 3.00
CA ALA A 142 -18.91 8.83 3.87
C ALA A 142 -19.38 8.82 5.34
N THR A 143 -20.63 9.21 5.57
CA THR A 143 -21.24 9.20 6.92
C THR A 143 -21.23 7.80 7.52
N GLN A 144 -21.61 6.78 6.76
CA GLN A 144 -21.61 5.39 7.20
C GLN A 144 -20.19 4.90 7.55
N LEU A 145 -19.19 5.22 6.70
CA LEU A 145 -17.79 4.87 6.94
C LEU A 145 -17.22 5.55 8.18
N GLN A 146 -17.62 6.79 8.49
CA GLN A 146 -17.25 7.47 9.72
C GLN A 146 -17.86 6.81 10.95
N GLN A 147 -19.16 6.48 10.89
CA GLN A 147 -19.86 5.79 11.98
C GLN A 147 -19.24 4.41 12.28
N ALA A 148 -18.84 3.69 11.23
CA ALA A 148 -18.13 2.41 11.33
C ALA A 148 -16.64 2.56 11.72
N ARG A 149 -16.14 3.78 11.93
CA ARG A 149 -14.73 4.11 12.24
C ARG A 149 -13.73 3.65 11.15
N LEU A 150 -14.20 3.52 9.92
CA LEU A 150 -13.40 3.18 8.74
C LEU A 150 -12.85 4.43 8.04
N LEU A 151 -13.56 5.56 8.13
CA LEU A 151 -13.08 6.88 7.72
C LEU A 151 -12.69 7.71 8.94
N LYS A 152 -11.46 8.24 8.94
CA LYS A 152 -10.98 9.20 9.94
C LYS A 152 -10.77 10.55 9.27
N LEU A 153 -11.33 11.60 9.87
CA LEU A 153 -11.18 12.98 9.43
C LEU A 153 -10.30 13.76 10.41
N ASP A 154 -9.03 13.39 10.48
CA ASP A 154 -8.06 13.95 11.43
C ASP A 154 -6.86 14.57 10.71
N TYR A 155 -7.00 14.91 9.43
CA TYR A 155 -5.93 15.49 8.59
C TYR A 155 -4.69 14.60 8.55
N SER A 156 -4.87 13.27 8.58
CA SER A 156 -3.77 12.29 8.70
C SER A 156 -2.95 12.46 9.99
N GLY A 157 -3.54 13.02 11.04
CA GLY A 157 -2.90 13.31 12.32
C GLY A 157 -2.10 14.63 12.36
N LEU A 158 -2.13 15.43 11.29
CA LEU A 158 -1.36 16.67 11.22
C LEU A 158 -1.97 17.76 12.11
N GLY A 159 -1.12 18.44 12.89
CA GLY A 159 -1.51 19.63 13.64
C GLY A 159 -1.55 20.88 12.76
N ASP A 160 -2.28 21.92 13.17
CA ASP A 160 -2.48 23.15 12.37
C ASP A 160 -1.17 23.81 11.87
N ARG A 161 -0.09 23.73 12.66
CA ARG A 161 1.23 24.24 12.28
C ARG A 161 1.84 23.46 11.11
N GLU A 162 1.71 22.13 11.12
CA GLU A 162 2.23 21.25 10.07
C GLU A 162 1.41 21.40 8.79
N ILE A 163 0.08 21.49 8.94
CA ILE A 163 -0.83 21.79 7.83
C ILE A 163 -0.46 23.14 7.21
N MET A 164 -0.18 24.18 8.01
CA MET A 164 0.23 25.50 7.53
C MET A 164 1.56 25.44 6.77
N GLU A 165 2.55 24.72 7.29
CA GLU A 165 3.84 24.53 6.63
C GLU A 165 3.68 23.78 5.29
N GLN A 166 2.87 22.73 5.26
CA GLN A 166 2.60 21.95 4.05
C GLN A 166 1.85 22.76 2.99
N THR A 167 0.80 23.48 3.38
CA THR A 167 0.04 24.34 2.47
C THR A 167 0.89 25.46 1.92
N THR A 168 1.81 26.04 2.71
CA THR A 168 2.74 27.07 2.26
C THR A 168 3.77 26.52 1.26
N LYS A 169 4.32 25.33 1.50
CA LYS A 169 5.31 24.70 0.61
C LYS A 169 4.71 24.21 -0.70
N THR A 170 3.52 23.60 -0.63
CA THR A 170 2.91 22.90 -1.78
C THR A 170 1.88 23.74 -2.52
N GLY A 171 1.35 24.79 -1.89
CA GLY A 171 0.22 25.58 -2.40
C GLY A 171 -1.10 24.82 -2.49
N LYS A 172 -1.18 23.59 -1.94
CA LYS A 172 -2.35 22.71 -2.07
C LYS A 172 -3.15 22.67 -0.78
N PRO A 173 -4.50 22.57 -0.85
CA PRO A 173 -5.33 22.35 0.32
C PRO A 173 -5.01 20.99 0.95
N VAL A 174 -5.20 20.89 2.27
CA VAL A 174 -5.04 19.65 3.02
C VAL A 174 -6.41 19.14 3.42
N TYR A 175 -6.80 17.98 2.87
CA TYR A 175 -8.08 17.34 3.15
C TYR A 175 -8.06 16.62 4.50
N ALA A 176 -9.17 16.67 5.23
CA ALA A 176 -9.34 15.98 6.50
C ALA A 176 -9.32 14.45 6.32
N SER A 177 -9.77 13.95 5.17
CA SER A 177 -9.69 12.54 4.76
C SER A 177 -8.27 12.10 4.39
N GLY A 178 -7.31 13.03 4.34
CA GLY A 178 -5.95 12.75 3.90
C GLY A 178 -5.91 12.26 2.45
N PRO A 179 -5.27 11.11 2.17
CA PRO A 179 -5.26 10.49 0.85
C PRO A 179 -6.53 9.70 0.54
N GLY A 180 -7.45 9.60 1.49
CA GLY A 180 -8.70 8.85 1.36
C GLY A 180 -8.65 7.48 2.01
N THR A 181 -9.83 6.87 2.08
CA THR A 181 -10.07 5.56 2.70
C THR A 181 -10.55 4.57 1.64
N LEU A 182 -10.00 3.35 1.67
CA LEU A 182 -10.48 2.25 0.84
C LEU A 182 -11.95 1.93 1.16
N ILE A 183 -12.80 1.87 0.14
CA ILE A 183 -14.19 1.49 0.34
C ILE A 183 -14.25 -0.04 0.49
N PRO A 184 -14.88 -0.61 1.54
CA PRO A 184 -14.84 -2.05 1.81
C PRO A 184 -15.49 -2.90 0.71
N TYR A 185 -16.61 -2.44 0.16
CA TYR A 185 -17.30 -3.12 -0.92
C TYR A 185 -17.50 -2.18 -2.09
N PHE A 186 -17.07 -2.62 -3.26
CA PHE A 186 -17.30 -1.92 -4.51
C PHE A 186 -17.41 -2.93 -5.65
N GLU A 187 -18.22 -2.59 -6.64
CA GLU A 187 -18.35 -3.36 -7.86
C GLU A 187 -18.69 -2.43 -9.03
N MET A 188 -18.47 -2.93 -10.24
CA MET A 188 -18.80 -2.22 -11.46
C MET A 188 -19.72 -3.11 -12.28
N GLN A 189 -20.87 -2.57 -12.64
CA GLN A 189 -21.88 -3.27 -13.43
C GLN A 189 -22.07 -2.58 -14.79
N PRO A 190 -22.19 -3.36 -15.88
CA PRO A 190 -22.60 -2.82 -17.16
C PRO A 190 -24.10 -2.51 -17.14
N GLU A 191 -24.47 -1.24 -17.28
CA GLU A 191 -25.86 -0.80 -17.45
C GLU A 191 -26.00 -0.14 -18.83
N GLY A 192 -26.53 -0.90 -19.79
CA GLY A 192 -26.57 -0.47 -21.19
C GLY A 192 -25.16 -0.17 -21.72
N ASN A 193 -24.92 1.07 -22.16
CA ASN A 193 -23.61 1.49 -22.64
C ASN A 193 -22.71 2.10 -21.55
N GLN A 194 -23.13 2.08 -20.27
CA GLN A 194 -22.44 2.72 -19.17
C GLN A 194 -21.83 1.69 -18.20
N LEU A 195 -20.72 2.05 -17.55
CA LEU A 195 -20.08 1.22 -16.50
C LEU A 195 -20.41 1.95 -15.22
N VAL A 196 -21.39 1.42 -14.50
CA VAL A 196 -21.89 2.04 -13.29
C VAL A 196 -21.15 1.42 -12.10
N VAL A 197 -20.65 2.27 -11.23
CA VAL A 197 -19.95 1.86 -10.02
C VAL A 197 -20.91 1.91 -8.85
N TYR A 198 -20.95 0.81 -8.12
CA TYR A 198 -21.66 0.67 -6.86
C TYR A 198 -20.63 0.52 -5.74
N ALA A 199 -20.86 1.20 -4.62
CA ALA A 199 -19.96 1.14 -3.47
C ALA A 199 -20.75 1.18 -2.15
N GLY A 200 -20.21 0.57 -1.11
CA GLY A 200 -20.87 0.42 0.18
C GLY A 200 -19.93 -0.12 1.26
N ILE A 201 -20.43 -0.19 2.50
CA ILE A 201 -19.76 -0.95 3.57
C ILE A 201 -19.80 -2.45 3.27
N ASN A 202 -20.87 -2.93 2.63
CA ASN A 202 -21.06 -4.32 2.24
C ASN A 202 -21.95 -4.40 0.98
N GLN A 203 -22.21 -5.61 0.50
CA GLN A 203 -23.02 -5.84 -0.70
C GLN A 203 -24.50 -5.46 -0.56
N ALA A 204 -25.07 -5.54 0.65
CA ALA A 204 -26.47 -5.22 0.90
C ALA A 204 -26.72 -3.71 0.91
N ASP A 205 -25.76 -2.94 1.41
CA ASP A 205 -25.84 -1.48 1.56
C ASP A 205 -25.20 -0.71 0.39
N LYS A 206 -24.89 -1.39 -0.72
CA LYS A 206 -24.24 -0.75 -1.87
C LYS A 206 -25.18 0.28 -2.51
N GLN A 207 -24.62 1.44 -2.84
CA GLN A 207 -25.34 2.50 -3.55
C GLN A 207 -24.59 2.87 -4.83
N ARG A 208 -25.33 3.41 -5.80
CA ARG A 208 -24.75 3.94 -7.04
C ARG A 208 -23.93 5.18 -6.71
N VAL A 209 -22.65 5.19 -7.06
CA VAL A 209 -21.72 6.31 -6.78
C VAL A 209 -21.27 7.05 -8.04
N GLY A 210 -21.57 6.51 -9.23
CA GLY A 210 -21.33 7.21 -10.48
C GLY A 210 -21.09 6.27 -11.65
N THR A 211 -20.80 6.85 -12.80
CA THR A 211 -20.47 6.13 -14.02
C THR A 211 -19.03 6.40 -14.41
N VAL A 212 -18.27 5.36 -14.79
CA VAL A 212 -16.89 5.55 -15.24
C VAL A 212 -16.87 6.33 -16.54
N SER A 213 -16.28 7.53 -16.52
CA SER A 213 -16.18 8.43 -17.68
C SER A 213 -14.85 8.28 -18.41
N THR A 214 -13.75 8.13 -17.68
CA THR A 214 -12.39 8.06 -18.23
C THR A 214 -11.56 6.98 -17.57
N VAL A 215 -10.58 6.45 -18.32
CA VAL A 215 -9.52 5.56 -17.85
C VAL A 215 -8.18 6.16 -18.28
N GLY A 216 -7.32 6.50 -17.33
CA GLY A 216 -6.13 7.29 -17.57
C GLY A 216 -6.50 8.65 -18.16
N LEU A 217 -6.13 8.88 -19.42
CA LEU A 217 -6.42 10.09 -20.17
C LEU A 217 -7.48 9.88 -21.26
N GLN A 218 -8.02 8.66 -21.40
CA GLN A 218 -8.93 8.29 -22.48
C GLN A 218 -10.37 8.20 -21.98
N SER A 219 -11.34 8.55 -22.83
CA SER A 219 -12.75 8.33 -22.56
C SER A 219 -13.07 6.84 -22.60
N VAL A 220 -13.87 6.37 -21.65
CA VAL A 220 -14.32 4.97 -21.60
C VAL A 220 -15.10 4.60 -22.86
N ALA A 221 -15.84 5.55 -23.43
CA ALA A 221 -16.62 5.31 -24.64
C ALA A 221 -15.74 4.91 -25.85
N ASP A 222 -14.50 5.39 -25.91
CA ASP A 222 -13.60 5.19 -27.06
C ASP A 222 -12.76 3.91 -26.95
N VAL A 223 -12.60 3.37 -25.74
CA VAL A 223 -11.63 2.29 -25.44
C VAL A 223 -12.28 0.93 -25.19
N ARG A 224 -13.59 0.89 -24.94
CA ARG A 224 -14.29 -0.35 -24.57
C ARG A 224 -14.27 -1.43 -25.63
N ASP A 225 -14.23 -1.06 -26.91
CA ASP A 225 -14.17 -2.01 -28.00
C ASP A 225 -12.81 -2.74 -28.05
N GLN A 226 -11.78 -2.15 -27.46
CA GLN A 226 -10.41 -2.65 -27.52
C GLN A 226 -9.97 -3.35 -26.21
N PHE A 227 -10.60 -2.95 -25.10
CA PHE A 227 -10.20 -3.33 -23.76
C PHE A 227 -11.37 -3.73 -22.88
N GLU A 228 -11.19 -4.81 -22.13
CA GLU A 228 -12.05 -5.14 -21.02
C GLU A 228 -11.55 -4.43 -19.77
N LEU A 229 -12.44 -3.67 -19.14
CA LEU A 229 -12.15 -2.88 -17.95
C LEU A 229 -12.70 -3.60 -16.72
N TYR A 230 -11.90 -3.67 -15.67
CA TYR A 230 -12.25 -4.24 -14.38
C TYR A 230 -11.98 -3.23 -13.29
N LEU A 231 -12.92 -3.08 -12.35
CA LEU A 231 -12.72 -2.21 -11.20
C LEU A 231 -11.77 -2.87 -10.21
N ALA A 232 -10.55 -2.33 -10.09
CA ALA A 232 -9.49 -2.84 -9.24
C ALA A 232 -9.53 -2.22 -7.84
N ASN A 233 -9.93 -0.95 -7.74
CA ASN A 233 -10.01 -0.25 -6.47
C ASN A 233 -11.06 0.87 -6.50
N ALA A 234 -11.69 1.15 -5.37
CA ALA A 234 -12.48 2.35 -5.11
C ALA A 234 -12.07 2.96 -3.75
N THR A 235 -11.68 4.23 -3.76
CA THR A 235 -11.24 4.99 -2.58
C THR A 235 -12.12 6.21 -2.41
N LEU A 236 -12.62 6.42 -1.18
CA LEU A 236 -13.33 7.63 -0.81
C LEU A 236 -12.31 8.74 -0.53
N VAL A 237 -12.39 9.84 -1.26
CA VAL A 237 -11.49 11.00 -1.18
C VAL A 237 -12.29 12.30 -1.02
N GLY A 238 -11.62 13.43 -0.79
CA GLY A 238 -12.28 14.73 -0.66
C GLY A 238 -12.81 14.99 0.75
N GLY A 239 -13.98 15.62 0.86
CA GLY A 239 -14.50 16.08 2.15
C GLY A 239 -13.87 17.38 2.64
N PRO A 240 -14.13 17.79 3.90
CA PRO A 240 -13.64 19.04 4.46
C PRO A 240 -12.13 19.21 4.30
N PHE A 241 -11.68 20.42 4.01
CA PHE A 241 -10.25 20.72 3.82
C PHE A 241 -9.86 22.02 4.51
N LYS A 242 -8.57 22.15 4.83
CA LYS A 242 -7.98 23.38 5.35
C LYS A 242 -7.14 24.08 4.30
N VAL A 243 -7.31 25.39 4.21
CA VAL A 243 -6.50 26.30 3.39
C VAL A 243 -5.87 27.39 4.24
N LEU A 244 -4.76 27.93 3.75
CA LEU A 244 -4.09 29.06 4.35
C LEU A 244 -4.89 30.34 4.11
N GLY A 245 -5.46 30.90 5.17
CA GLY A 245 -5.99 32.26 5.18
C GLY A 245 -4.87 33.29 5.37
N ARG A 246 -5.24 34.58 5.49
CA ARG A 246 -4.26 35.67 5.67
C ARG A 246 -3.50 35.59 7.00
N THR A 247 -4.13 35.02 8.02
CA THR A 247 -3.61 34.99 9.40
C THR A 247 -3.80 33.65 10.10
N SER A 248 -4.66 32.77 9.60
CA SER A 248 -4.96 31.47 10.21
C SER A 248 -5.37 30.44 9.16
N MET A 249 -5.41 29.17 9.55
CA MET A 249 -6.01 28.11 8.73
C MET A 249 -7.53 28.27 8.76
N ILE A 250 -8.16 28.10 7.60
CA ILE A 250 -9.62 28.16 7.44
C ILE A 250 -10.07 26.78 6.95
N GLU A 251 -10.98 26.17 7.70
CA GLU A 251 -11.65 24.95 7.30
C GLU A 251 -12.81 25.29 6.36
N GLN A 252 -12.88 24.60 5.23
CA GLN A 252 -13.93 24.74 4.24
C GLN A 252 -14.59 23.37 4.01
N ALA A 253 -15.91 23.39 3.89
CA ALA A 253 -16.66 22.22 3.50
C ALA A 253 -16.44 21.93 2.01
N ASN A 254 -16.31 20.66 1.68
CA ASN A 254 -16.28 20.17 0.31
C ASN A 254 -16.90 18.79 0.27
N ASP A 255 -17.38 18.42 -0.91
CA ASP A 255 -18.00 17.13 -1.10
C ASP A 255 -16.98 15.99 -1.10
N PHE A 256 -17.43 14.81 -0.66
CA PHE A 256 -16.70 13.58 -0.85
C PHE A 256 -16.86 13.09 -2.29
N GLU A 257 -15.82 12.45 -2.79
CA GLU A 257 -15.78 11.86 -4.12
C GLU A 257 -15.26 10.41 -4.04
N VAL A 258 -15.56 9.61 -5.05
CA VAL A 258 -15.03 8.25 -5.17
C VAL A 258 -14.01 8.21 -6.31
N ALA A 259 -12.74 8.04 -5.94
CA ALA A 259 -11.66 7.80 -6.87
C ALA A 259 -11.57 6.30 -7.17
N VAL A 260 -11.58 5.95 -8.46
CA VAL A 260 -11.51 4.55 -8.89
C VAL A 260 -10.20 4.25 -9.61
N GLN A 261 -9.77 3.00 -9.54
CA GLN A 261 -8.67 2.47 -10.32
C GLN A 261 -9.17 1.28 -11.12
N LEU A 262 -8.86 1.25 -12.41
CA LEU A 262 -9.36 0.29 -13.37
C LEU A 262 -8.21 -0.53 -13.93
N ALA A 263 -8.32 -1.84 -13.84
CA ALA A 263 -7.46 -2.75 -14.57
C ALA A 263 -7.99 -2.94 -15.99
N TYR A 264 -7.09 -3.08 -16.97
CA TYR A 264 -7.46 -3.35 -18.36
C TYR A 264 -6.86 -4.65 -18.88
N LYS A 265 -7.60 -5.31 -19.77
CA LYS A 265 -7.13 -6.48 -20.52
C LYS A 265 -7.45 -6.30 -22.00
N HIS A 266 -6.47 -6.58 -22.87
CA HIS A 266 -6.73 -6.59 -24.31
C HIS A 266 -7.60 -7.79 -24.68
N GLN A 267 -8.62 -7.56 -25.51
CA GLN A 267 -9.47 -8.65 -26.01
C GLN A 267 -8.67 -9.68 -26.83
N ARG A 268 -7.58 -9.28 -27.51
CA ARG A 268 -6.68 -10.20 -28.23
C ARG A 268 -6.02 -11.24 -27.33
N ASP A 269 -5.82 -10.96 -26.04
CA ASP A 269 -5.20 -11.90 -25.10
C ASP A 269 -6.16 -13.05 -24.69
N ARG A 270 -7.47 -12.94 -24.97
CA ARG A 270 -8.40 -14.08 -24.80
C ARG A 270 -8.17 -15.17 -25.85
N ALA A 271 -7.94 -14.78 -27.12
CA ALA A 271 -7.80 -15.72 -28.22
C ALA A 271 -6.57 -16.65 -28.09
N THR A 272 -5.54 -16.22 -27.35
CA THR A 272 -4.34 -17.01 -27.06
C THR A 272 -4.44 -17.80 -25.74
N GLY A 273 -5.26 -17.34 -24.78
CA GLY A 273 -5.51 -18.06 -23.52
C GLY A 273 -6.34 -19.33 -23.70
N ASP A 274 -7.41 -19.27 -24.51
CA ASP A 274 -8.27 -20.44 -24.78
C ASP A 274 -7.59 -21.52 -25.64
N ARG A 275 -6.58 -21.15 -26.43
CA ARG A 275 -5.79 -22.13 -27.20
C ARG A 275 -4.75 -22.87 -26.37
N LYS A 276 -4.38 -22.36 -25.19
CA LYS A 276 -3.43 -23.04 -24.30
C LYS A 276 -4.09 -24.04 -23.35
N SER A 277 -5.39 -23.92 -23.06
CA SER A 277 -6.12 -24.89 -22.24
C SER A 277 -6.48 -26.18 -23.00
N THR A 278 -6.60 -26.13 -24.34
CA THR A 278 -6.93 -27.30 -25.18
C THR A 278 -5.73 -28.07 -25.73
N ALA A 279 -4.50 -27.61 -25.51
CA ALA A 279 -3.30 -28.24 -26.06
C ALA A 279 -2.52 -29.13 -25.06
N GLY A 280 -3.03 -29.33 -23.85
CA GLY A 280 -2.36 -30.08 -22.77
C GLY A 280 -2.87 -31.50 -22.49
N GLU A 281 -4.01 -31.90 -23.06
CA GLU A 281 -4.69 -33.15 -22.71
C GLU A 281 -4.60 -34.17 -23.85
N GLY A 282 -3.38 -34.56 -24.20
CA GLY A 282 -3.12 -35.31 -25.42
C GLY A 282 -1.93 -36.24 -25.35
N ARG A 283 -1.75 -37.01 -24.27
CA ARG A 283 -1.03 -38.31 -24.27
C ARG A 283 -0.99 -38.96 -22.89
N ARG A 284 -1.93 -39.87 -22.62
CA ARG A 284 -1.72 -41.10 -21.84
C ARG A 284 -2.90 -42.04 -22.07
N ARG A 285 -2.82 -42.83 -23.15
CA ARG A 285 -3.59 -44.07 -23.32
C ARG A 285 -2.60 -45.25 -23.26
N ALA A 286 -2.68 -46.02 -22.19
CA ALA A 286 -2.30 -47.43 -22.11
C ALA A 286 -3.33 -48.06 -21.16
N ARG A 287 -4.44 -48.60 -21.70
CA ARG A 287 -4.60 -50.01 -22.11
C ARG A 287 -4.50 -50.96 -20.90
N TYR A 288 -5.65 -51.28 -20.32
CA TYR A 288 -5.96 -52.61 -19.81
C TYR A 288 -7.47 -52.88 -20.05
N SER A 289 -7.76 -53.91 -20.83
CA SER A 289 -9.04 -54.62 -20.88
C SER A 289 -9.23 -55.38 -19.55
N THR A 290 -10.42 -55.68 -19.05
CA THR A 290 -11.33 -56.71 -19.59
C THR A 290 -12.63 -56.68 -18.74
N ASP A 291 -13.79 -56.85 -19.39
CA ASP A 291 -15.09 -57.40 -18.93
C ASP A 291 -15.72 -56.93 -17.60
N SER A 292 -17.03 -56.72 -17.46
CA SER A 292 -18.19 -57.26 -18.19
C SER A 292 -19.51 -56.54 -17.78
N THR A 293 -20.50 -56.61 -18.68
CA THR A 293 -21.96 -56.68 -18.44
C THR A 293 -22.82 -55.41 -18.32
N GLU A 294 -23.49 -55.11 -19.44
CA GLU A 294 -24.92 -54.78 -19.67
C GLU A 294 -25.75 -53.98 -18.63
N SER A 295 -26.39 -52.89 -19.09
CA SER A 295 -27.86 -52.83 -19.31
C SER A 295 -28.39 -51.38 -19.44
N SER A 296 -28.99 -51.12 -20.61
CA SER A 296 -30.25 -50.39 -20.87
C SER A 296 -30.44 -48.89 -20.55
N ALA A 297 -30.54 -48.13 -21.65
CA ALA A 297 -31.37 -46.97 -21.99
C ALA A 297 -32.35 -46.37 -20.96
N THR A 298 -32.43 -45.02 -20.88
CA THR A 298 -33.48 -44.19 -21.54
C THR A 298 -33.32 -42.69 -21.23
N ASP A 299 -34.00 -41.90 -22.05
CA ASP A 299 -34.05 -40.45 -22.29
C ASP A 299 -34.11 -39.46 -21.11
N GLU A 300 -33.81 -38.22 -21.49
CA GLU A 300 -33.75 -36.88 -20.85
C GLU A 300 -34.96 -36.45 -19.95
N PRO A 301 -35.14 -35.13 -19.65
CA PRO A 301 -34.42 -34.26 -18.71
C PRO A 301 -35.40 -33.71 -17.63
N MET A 302 -34.94 -33.07 -16.54
CA MET A 302 -35.59 -31.85 -15.96
C MET A 302 -35.00 -31.34 -14.63
N THR A 303 -34.72 -30.03 -14.63
CA THR A 303 -34.97 -28.99 -13.61
C THR A 303 -34.77 -29.21 -12.10
N ARG A 304 -33.90 -28.35 -11.55
CA ARG A 304 -34.15 -27.34 -10.49
C ARG A 304 -35.19 -27.69 -9.41
N THR A 305 -34.74 -27.86 -8.17
CA THR A 305 -35.53 -27.44 -7.00
C THR A 305 -34.65 -27.06 -5.80
N SER A 306 -34.96 -25.87 -5.29
CA SER A 306 -34.60 -25.29 -3.99
C SER A 306 -35.02 -26.21 -2.83
N ARG A 307 -34.23 -26.25 -1.75
CA ARG A 307 -34.70 -26.64 -0.42
C ARG A 307 -34.16 -25.71 0.66
N TYR A 308 -35.09 -25.04 1.33
CA TYR A 308 -34.97 -24.59 2.72
C TYR A 308 -35.68 -25.59 3.65
N HIS A 309 -35.31 -25.50 4.93
CA HIS A 309 -35.87 -26.11 6.14
C HIS A 309 -35.42 -27.53 6.50
N HIS A 310 -34.52 -27.62 7.49
CA HIS A 310 -34.93 -27.72 8.90
C HIS A 310 -34.02 -26.89 9.79
#